data_AF-A0ABD3SRQ8-F1
#
_entry.id   AF-A0ABD3SRQ8-F1
#
_cell.length_a   1.000
_cell.length_b   1.000
_cell.length_c   1.000
_cell.angle_alpha   90.00
_cell.angle_beta   90.00
_cell.angle_gamma   90.00
#
_symmetry.space_group_name_H-M   'P 1'
#
loop_
_entity.id
_entity.type
_entity.pdbx_description
1 polymer ?
#
loop_
_entity_poly.entity_id
_entity_poly.type
_entity_poly.pdbx_seq_one_letter_code
_entity_poly.pdbx_strand_id
1 'polypeptide(L)'
;MSDVDCTADGNALCKQQGIRGYPTIMWGDPFDLRDFQEGQSYDDLKKFADENLKPICSPKNIDLCNNVKKENILKFQAISKANLDALIKAEEKKPEDAEKEFMDAVAKLQEQYSALSAKEDAKIEAVKGSGLGLMKSVKSTGKPAGSNELQTGFCHSIGIFCFSLFLFLSG
;
A
#
# COMPACT_ATOMS: atom_id res chain seq x y z
N MET A 1 -10.66 23.48 -14.43
CA MET A 1 -9.63 22.69 -13.74
C MET A 1 -9.04 23.59 -12.67
N SER A 2 -8.98 23.16 -11.42
CA SER A 2 -8.27 23.87 -10.35
C SER A 2 -7.13 22.97 -9.90
N ASP A 3 -5.99 23.56 -9.60
CA ASP A 3 -4.89 22.90 -8.90
C ASP A 3 -4.92 23.28 -7.41
N VAL A 4 -4.40 22.39 -6.58
CA VAL A 4 -4.21 22.60 -5.14
C VAL A 4 -2.81 22.08 -4.82
N ASP A 5 -1.94 22.96 -4.30
CA ASP A 5 -0.61 22.55 -3.85
C ASP A 5 -0.69 21.93 -2.45
N CYS A 6 -0.75 20.61 -2.42
CA CYS A 6 -0.78 19.82 -1.19
C CYS A 6 0.55 19.83 -0.40
N THR A 7 1.62 20.40 -0.95
CA THR A 7 2.93 20.54 -0.29
C THR A 7 3.12 21.89 0.40
N ALA A 8 2.25 22.86 0.10
CA ALA A 8 2.23 24.19 0.70
C ALA A 8 0.87 24.46 1.36
N ASP A 9 0.23 25.57 1.01
CA ASP A 9 -0.99 26.08 1.65
C ASP A 9 -2.21 25.14 1.52
N GLY A 10 -2.19 24.22 0.54
CA GLY A 10 -3.25 23.23 0.32
C GLY A 10 -3.15 21.99 1.21
N ASN A 11 -2.11 21.83 2.04
CA ASN A 11 -1.86 20.59 2.78
C ASN A 11 -3.05 20.13 3.65
N ALA A 12 -3.69 21.08 4.36
CA ALA A 12 -4.83 20.78 5.23
C ALA A 12 -6.03 20.25 4.43
N LEU A 13 -6.34 20.87 3.29
CA LEU A 13 -7.41 20.44 2.40
C LEU A 13 -7.11 19.05 1.81
N CYS A 14 -5.88 18.82 1.35
CA CYS A 14 -5.50 17.54 0.76
C CYS A 14 -5.57 16.39 1.78
N LYS A 15 -5.19 16.64 3.04
CA LYS A 15 -5.38 15.68 4.13
C LYS A 15 -6.85 15.39 4.41
N GLN A 16 -7.69 16.44 4.46
CA GLN A 16 -9.13 16.28 4.65
C GLN A 16 -9.78 15.45 3.53
N GLN A 17 -9.32 15.63 2.30
CA GLN A 17 -9.77 14.84 1.14
C GLN A 17 -9.10 13.45 1.05
N GLY A 18 -8.25 13.07 2.02
CA GLY A 18 -7.61 11.76 2.06
C GLY A 18 -6.53 11.54 0.99
N ILE A 19 -5.96 12.61 0.41
CA ILE A 19 -4.91 12.52 -0.61
C ILE A 19 -3.60 12.08 0.04
N ARG A 20 -3.11 10.90 -0.37
CA ARG A 20 -1.91 10.25 0.21
C ARG A 20 -0.72 10.16 -0.76
N GLY A 21 -0.91 10.52 -2.03
CA GLY A 21 0.11 10.45 -3.06
C GLY A 21 -0.12 11.53 -4.11
N TYR A 22 0.92 11.85 -4.89
CA TYR A 22 0.85 12.90 -5.90
C TYR A 22 1.37 12.37 -7.25
N PRO A 23 0.74 12.75 -8.38
CA PRO A 23 -0.48 13.54 -8.50
C PRO A 23 -1.75 12.70 -8.21
N THR A 24 -2.77 13.32 -7.61
CA THR A 24 -4.13 12.76 -7.49
C THR A 24 -5.11 13.70 -8.17
N ILE A 25 -5.95 13.15 -9.05
CA ILE A 25 -7.01 13.88 -9.73
C ILE A 25 -8.33 13.53 -9.05
N MET A 26 -9.11 14.56 -8.71
CA MET A 26 -10.42 14.44 -8.08
C MET A 26 -11.46 15.14 -8.95
N TRP A 27 -12.71 14.69 -8.90
CA TRP A 27 -13.80 15.30 -9.66
C TRP A 27 -15.13 15.26 -8.88
N GLY A 28 -16.00 16.24 -9.12
CA GLY A 28 -17.34 16.28 -8.55
C GLY A 28 -17.72 17.61 -7.94
N ASP A 29 -18.58 17.55 -6.92
CA ASP A 29 -18.93 18.73 -6.11
C ASP A 29 -17.77 19.04 -5.13
N PRO A 30 -17.46 20.32 -4.84
CA PRO A 30 -16.39 20.68 -3.91
C PRO A 30 -16.48 20.04 -2.51
N PHE A 31 -17.67 19.61 -2.10
CA PHE A 31 -17.92 18.95 -0.82
C PHE A 31 -18.26 17.45 -0.94
N ASP A 32 -18.30 16.89 -2.16
CA ASP A 32 -18.46 15.45 -2.46
C ASP A 32 -17.54 15.06 -3.63
N LEU A 33 -16.24 15.34 -3.48
CA LEU A 33 -15.21 14.98 -4.46
C LEU A 33 -15.03 13.46 -4.52
N ARG A 34 -14.75 12.96 -5.73
CA ARG A 34 -14.55 11.53 -6.00
C ARG A 34 -13.22 11.32 -6.70
N ASP A 35 -12.61 10.17 -6.43
CA ASP A 35 -11.39 9.76 -7.12
C ASP A 35 -11.63 9.62 -8.62
N PHE A 36 -10.69 10.16 -9.39
CA PHE A 36 -10.56 9.83 -10.80
C PHE A 36 -9.71 8.56 -10.93
N GLN A 37 -10.34 7.48 -11.39
CA GLN A 37 -9.73 6.14 -11.47
C GLN A 37 -9.37 5.72 -12.91
N GLU A 38 -9.61 6.59 -13.88
CA GLU A 38 -9.33 6.32 -15.30
C GLU A 38 -7.87 6.69 -15.66
N GLY A 39 -7.48 6.42 -16.91
CA GLY A 39 -6.16 6.80 -17.41
C GLY A 39 -5.91 8.31 -17.35
N GLN A 40 -4.67 8.71 -17.06
CA GLN A 40 -4.27 10.13 -17.02
C GLN A 40 -3.83 10.66 -18.39
N SER A 41 -4.04 9.89 -19.47
CA SER A 41 -3.74 10.37 -20.82
C SER A 41 -4.72 11.48 -21.20
N TYR A 42 -4.32 12.34 -22.14
CA TYR A 42 -5.20 13.38 -22.64
C TYR A 42 -6.51 12.81 -23.19
N ASP A 43 -6.44 11.70 -23.93
CA ASP A 43 -7.61 11.08 -24.54
C ASP A 43 -8.57 10.50 -23.47
N ASP A 44 -8.03 9.88 -22.42
CA ASP A 44 -8.82 9.37 -21.30
C ASP A 44 -9.48 10.50 -20.50
N LEU A 45 -8.72 11.56 -20.18
CA LEU A 45 -9.23 12.74 -19.48
C LEU A 45 -10.31 13.45 -20.31
N LYS A 46 -10.11 13.58 -21.62
CA LYS A 46 -11.07 14.19 -22.54
C LYS A 46 -12.34 13.34 -22.62
N LYS A 47 -12.20 12.03 -22.82
CA LYS A 47 -13.36 11.12 -22.86
C LYS A 47 -14.15 11.17 -21.56
N PHE A 48 -13.47 11.14 -20.43
CA PHE A 48 -14.10 11.27 -19.13
C PHE A 48 -14.86 12.60 -19.02
N ALA A 49 -14.24 13.71 -19.43
CA ALA A 49 -14.88 15.02 -19.44
C ALA A 49 -16.15 15.04 -20.29
N ASP A 50 -16.08 14.52 -21.52
CA ASP A 50 -17.21 14.49 -22.46
C ASP A 50 -18.38 13.62 -21.93
N GLU A 51 -18.08 12.53 -21.24
CA GLU A 51 -19.08 11.56 -20.76
C GLU A 51 -19.67 11.94 -19.39
N ASN A 52 -18.85 12.51 -18.49
CA ASN A 52 -19.14 12.61 -17.05
C ASN A 52 -19.22 14.04 -16.50
N LEU A 53 -18.64 15.06 -17.13
CA LEU A 53 -18.74 16.46 -16.68
C LEU A 53 -20.06 17.12 -17.13
N LYS A 54 -21.17 16.43 -16.87
CA LYS A 54 -22.53 16.96 -16.93
C LYS A 54 -22.89 17.57 -15.57
N PRO A 55 -24.01 18.32 -15.45
CA PRO A 55 -24.47 18.74 -14.13
C PRO A 55 -24.51 17.52 -13.19
N ILE A 56 -23.81 17.64 -12.06
CA ILE A 56 -23.61 16.50 -11.17
C ILE A 56 -24.72 16.46 -10.11
N CYS A 57 -25.06 15.24 -9.68
CA CYS A 57 -25.87 15.01 -8.48
C CYS A 57 -25.36 15.89 -7.34
N SER A 58 -26.22 16.78 -6.85
CA SER A 58 -25.95 17.73 -5.77
C SER A 58 -27.28 18.15 -5.14
N PRO A 59 -27.29 18.78 -3.96
CA PRO A 59 -28.53 19.30 -3.37
C PRO A 59 -29.29 20.29 -4.27
N LYS A 60 -28.60 20.95 -5.21
CA LYS A 60 -29.20 21.87 -6.21
C LYS A 60 -29.69 21.16 -7.47
N ASN A 61 -29.16 19.96 -7.77
CA ASN A 61 -29.53 19.14 -8.93
C ASN A 61 -29.93 17.72 -8.48
N ILE A 62 -30.90 17.64 -7.55
CA ILE A 62 -31.25 16.38 -6.87
C ILE A 62 -31.80 15.30 -7.81
N ASP A 63 -32.39 15.70 -8.95
CA ASP A 63 -32.94 14.76 -9.94
C ASP A 63 -31.86 14.01 -10.72
N LEU A 64 -30.60 14.42 -10.58
CA LEU A 64 -29.44 13.75 -11.16
C LEU A 64 -28.84 12.72 -10.19
N CYS A 65 -29.41 12.58 -8.98
CA CYS A 65 -28.96 11.64 -7.97
C CYS A 65 -29.65 10.29 -8.09
N ASN A 66 -28.92 9.21 -7.76
CA ASN A 66 -29.55 7.92 -7.51
C ASN A 66 -30.42 7.96 -6.24
N ASN A 67 -31.28 6.95 -6.06
CA ASN A 67 -32.24 6.90 -4.95
C ASN A 67 -31.57 7.08 -3.59
N VAL A 68 -30.45 6.41 -3.35
CA VAL A 68 -29.71 6.47 -2.09
C VAL A 68 -29.21 7.89 -1.79
N LYS A 69 -28.56 8.54 -2.77
CA LYS A 69 -28.07 9.92 -2.59
C LYS A 69 -29.22 10.91 -2.42
N LYS A 70 -30.32 10.73 -3.16
CA LYS A 70 -31.52 11.56 -3.05
C LYS A 70 -32.16 11.46 -1.66
N GLU A 71 -32.32 10.24 -1.14
CA GLU A 71 -32.83 10.01 0.22
C GLU A 71 -31.94 10.66 1.28
N ASN A 72 -30.62 10.53 1.16
CA ASN A 72 -29.68 11.16 2.07
C ASN A 72 -29.76 12.69 2.03
N ILE A 73 -29.80 13.29 0.84
CA ILE A 73 -29.94 14.75 0.67
C ILE A 73 -31.23 15.22 1.36
N LEU A 74 -32.36 14.57 1.11
CA LEU A 74 -33.64 14.93 1.73
C LEU A 74 -33.61 14.78 3.25
N LYS A 75 -33.00 13.71 3.77
CA LYS A 75 -32.82 13.49 5.21
C LYS A 75 -31.99 14.60 5.85
N PHE A 76 -30.87 14.99 5.24
CA PHE A 76 -30.00 16.05 5.76
C PHE A 76 -30.61 17.45 5.61
N GLN A 77 -31.44 17.68 4.60
CA GLN A 77 -32.21 18.93 4.45
C GLN A 77 -33.35 19.04 5.48
N ALA A 78 -33.87 17.91 5.97
CA ALA A 78 -34.98 17.88 6.92
C ALA A 78 -34.57 18.07 8.39
N ILE A 79 -33.28 18.02 8.72
CA ILE A 79 -32.78 18.26 10.09
C ILE A 79 -32.35 19.72 10.30
N SER A 80 -32.26 20.15 11.56
CA SER A 80 -31.79 21.49 11.89
C SER A 80 -30.31 21.66 11.53
N LYS A 81 -29.89 22.90 11.25
CA LYS A 81 -28.47 23.23 10.99
C LYS A 81 -27.56 22.78 12.14
N ALA A 82 -27.99 23.00 13.39
CA ALA A 82 -27.22 22.58 14.56
C ALA A 82 -27.00 21.05 14.63
N ASN A 83 -28.02 20.27 14.25
CA ASN A 83 -27.89 18.81 14.19
C ASN A 83 -27.03 18.38 13.01
N LEU A 84 -27.12 19.06 11.87
CA LEU A 84 -26.27 18.81 10.72
C LEU A 84 -24.80 19.10 11.05
N ASP A 85 -24.50 20.22 11.71
CA ASP A 85 -23.15 20.56 12.15
C ASP A 85 -22.58 19.55 13.15
N ALA A 86 -23.41 19.04 14.07
CA ALA A 86 -23.01 17.99 15.00
C ALA A 86 -22.70 16.66 14.29
N LEU A 87 -23.49 16.29 13.28
CA LEU A 87 -23.23 15.12 12.45
C LEU A 87 -21.95 15.28 11.62
N ILE A 88 -21.73 16.44 11.00
CA ILE A 88 -20.50 16.73 10.25
C ILE A 88 -19.29 16.56 11.14
N LYS A 89 -19.27 17.18 12.33
CA LYS A 89 -18.14 17.04 13.27
C LYS A 89 -17.91 15.60 13.73
N ALA A 90 -18.99 14.84 13.93
CA ALA A 90 -18.89 13.44 14.32
C ALA A 90 -18.30 12.57 13.20
N GLU A 91 -18.71 12.79 11.94
CA GLU A 91 -18.19 12.07 10.78
C GLU A 91 -16.75 12.50 10.44
N GLU A 92 -16.42 13.80 10.51
CA GLU A 92 -15.07 14.32 10.28
C GLU A 92 -14.02 13.78 11.27
N LYS A 93 -14.45 13.36 12.47
CA LYS A 93 -13.56 12.75 13.46
C LYS A 93 -13.21 11.29 13.16
N LYS A 94 -14.08 10.55 12.47
CA LYS A 94 -13.87 9.10 12.24
C LYS A 94 -12.58 8.77 11.47
N PRO A 95 -12.16 9.53 10.44
CA PRO A 95 -10.87 9.32 9.79
C PRO A 95 -9.68 9.46 10.73
N GLU A 96 -9.70 10.46 11.63
CA GLU A 96 -8.63 10.67 12.61
C GLU A 96 -8.54 9.51 13.61
N ASP A 97 -9.70 9.07 14.13
CA ASP A 97 -9.77 7.92 15.04
C ASP A 97 -9.27 6.63 14.34
N ALA A 98 -9.63 6.42 13.07
CA ALA A 98 -9.19 5.28 12.28
C ALA A 98 -7.68 5.31 11.96
N GLU A 99 -7.11 6.49 11.66
CA GLU A 99 -5.66 6.65 11.46
C GLU A 99 -4.90 6.34 12.75
N LYS A 100 -5.39 6.82 13.89
CA LYS A 100 -4.79 6.52 15.20
C LYS A 100 -4.83 5.03 15.50
N GLU A 101 -5.97 4.37 15.31
CA GLU A 101 -6.10 2.92 15.51
C GLU A 101 -5.12 2.14 14.62
N PHE A 102 -4.98 2.56 13.35
CA PHE A 102 -4.02 1.96 12.44
C PHE A 102 -2.56 2.17 12.89
N MET A 103 -2.19 3.37 13.33
CA MET A 103 -0.84 3.66 13.84
C MET A 103 -0.52 2.84 15.11
N ASP A 104 -1.48 2.72 16.03
CA ASP A 104 -1.34 1.91 17.24
C ASP A 104 -1.16 0.41 16.91
N ALA A 105 -1.86 -0.08 15.88
CA ALA A 105 -1.70 -1.44 15.38
C ALA A 105 -0.33 -1.67 14.72
N VAL A 106 0.16 -0.70 13.93
CA VAL A 106 1.48 -0.75 13.30
C VAL A 106 2.60 -0.77 14.35
N ALA A 107 2.51 0.05 15.40
CA ALA A 107 3.49 0.06 16.48
C ALA A 107 3.59 -1.32 17.18
N LYS A 108 2.45 -1.93 17.51
CA LYS A 108 2.42 -3.29 18.07
C LYS A 108 2.98 -4.33 17.10
N LEU A 109 2.70 -4.20 15.82
CA LEU A 109 3.23 -5.10 14.80
C LEU A 109 4.76 -4.99 14.69
N GLN A 110 5.32 -3.78 14.79
CA GLN A 110 6.77 -3.56 14.80
C GLN A 110 7.45 -4.22 16.01
N GLU A 111 6.84 -4.11 17.19
CA GLU A 111 7.31 -4.81 18.40
C GLU A 111 7.31 -6.34 18.18
N GLN A 112 6.19 -6.87 17.67
CA GLN A 112 6.07 -8.30 17.35
C GLN A 112 7.11 -8.76 16.32
N TYR A 113 7.32 -7.98 15.26
CA TYR A 113 8.31 -8.27 14.23
C TYR A 113 9.72 -8.35 14.83
N SER A 114 10.13 -7.35 15.62
CA SER A 114 11.46 -7.33 16.26
C SER A 114 11.67 -8.54 17.18
N ALA A 115 10.66 -8.91 17.96
CA ALA A 115 10.73 -10.05 18.87
C ALA A 115 10.77 -11.39 18.11
N LEU A 116 10.03 -11.52 17.01
CA LEU A 116 10.03 -12.72 16.17
C LEU A 116 11.34 -12.87 15.41
N SER A 117 11.88 -11.79 14.85
CA SER A 117 13.18 -11.78 14.17
C SER A 117 14.31 -12.17 15.13
N ALA A 118 14.36 -11.59 16.33
CA ALA A 118 15.37 -11.99 17.32
C ALA A 118 15.24 -13.47 17.76
N LYS A 119 14.01 -13.98 17.86
CA LYS A 119 13.75 -15.40 18.16
C LYS A 119 14.16 -16.32 17.01
N GLU A 120 13.96 -15.89 15.76
CA GLU A 120 14.38 -16.61 14.57
C GLU A 120 15.91 -16.72 14.54
N ASP A 121 16.62 -15.60 14.69
CA ASP A 121 18.08 -15.55 14.72
C ASP A 121 18.66 -16.45 15.81
N ALA A 122 18.11 -16.38 17.04
CA ALA A 122 18.54 -17.23 18.15
C ALA A 122 18.36 -18.73 17.85
N LYS A 123 17.26 -19.11 17.18
CA LYS A 123 17.03 -20.51 16.78
C LYS A 123 17.99 -20.94 15.67
N ILE A 124 18.26 -20.08 14.69
CA ILE A 124 19.22 -20.35 13.62
C ILE A 124 20.62 -20.57 14.20
N GLU A 125 21.05 -19.72 15.12
CA GLU A 125 22.34 -19.86 15.80
C GLU A 125 22.41 -21.12 16.66
N ALA A 126 21.33 -21.50 17.37
CA ALA A 126 21.27 -22.76 18.09
C ALA A 126 21.42 -23.99 17.16
N VAL A 127 20.83 -23.94 15.96
CA VAL A 127 20.96 -25.00 14.95
C VAL A 127 22.36 -25.04 14.34
N LYS A 128 23.01 -23.89 14.13
CA LYS A 128 24.42 -23.86 13.71
C LYS A 128 25.33 -24.42 14.81
N GLY A 129 25.08 -24.03 16.06
CA GLY A 129 25.81 -24.47 17.25
C GLY A 129 25.65 -25.94 17.61
N SER A 130 24.55 -26.59 17.21
CA SER A 130 24.35 -28.05 17.39
C SER A 130 25.25 -28.91 16.50
N GLY A 131 26.11 -28.28 15.70
CA GLY A 131 27.04 -28.97 14.81
C GLY A 131 26.39 -29.42 13.52
N LEU A 132 25.27 -28.84 13.09
CA LEU A 132 24.64 -29.15 11.80
C LEU A 132 25.64 -29.09 10.63
N GLY A 133 26.58 -28.13 10.66
CA GLY A 133 27.68 -28.05 9.70
C GLY A 133 28.56 -29.29 9.71
N LEU A 134 28.96 -29.75 10.90
CA LEU A 134 29.74 -30.99 11.08
C LEU A 134 28.96 -32.23 10.67
N MET A 135 27.66 -32.33 11.00
CA MET A 135 26.80 -33.43 10.56
C MET A 135 26.74 -33.51 9.03
N LYS A 136 26.64 -32.37 8.35
CA LYS A 136 26.72 -32.30 6.88
C LYS A 136 28.10 -32.71 6.34
N SER A 137 29.19 -32.27 6.97
CA SER A 137 30.56 -32.65 6.61
C SER A 137 30.79 -34.16 6.75
N VAL A 138 30.38 -34.77 7.87
CA VAL A 138 30.51 -36.22 8.11
C VAL A 138 29.75 -37.04 7.07
N LYS A 139 28.52 -36.62 6.71
CA LYS A 139 27.77 -37.27 5.63
C LYS A 139 28.49 -37.21 4.28
N SER A 140 29.22 -36.12 4.01
CA SER A 140 29.98 -35.97 2.76
C SER A 140 31.23 -36.85 2.71
N THR A 141 31.87 -37.12 3.85
CA THR A 141 33.09 -37.94 3.96
C THR A 141 32.80 -39.43 4.19
N GLY A 142 31.59 -39.79 4.62
CA GLY A 142 31.17 -41.17 4.89
C GLY A 142 30.77 -42.00 3.66
N LYS A 143 30.98 -41.48 2.44
CA LYS A 143 30.73 -42.26 1.21
C LYS A 143 31.96 -43.18 0.98
N PRO A 144 31.80 -44.52 0.96
CA PRO A 144 32.91 -45.42 0.67
C PRO A 144 33.46 -45.14 -0.73
N ALA A 145 34.78 -45.25 -0.85
CA ALA A 145 35.53 -45.11 -2.09
C ALA A 145 34.94 -45.99 -3.20
N GLY A 146 34.51 -45.37 -4.30
CA GLY A 146 34.06 -46.11 -5.48
C GLY A 146 32.93 -45.46 -6.26
N SER A 147 33.14 -44.26 -6.78
CA SER A 147 32.83 -43.92 -8.18
C SER A 147 33.14 -42.45 -8.45
N ASN A 148 34.10 -42.24 -9.34
CA ASN A 148 34.17 -41.02 -10.14
C ASN A 148 32.81 -40.85 -10.81
N GLU A 149 32.14 -39.71 -10.61
CA GLU A 149 31.81 -38.85 -11.73
C GLU A 149 31.38 -37.47 -11.27
N LEU A 150 31.84 -36.52 -12.08
CA LEU A 150 31.54 -35.11 -12.14
C LEU A 150 30.02 -34.90 -12.38
N GLN A 151 29.56 -33.64 -12.20
CA GLN A 151 28.22 -33.11 -12.46
C GLN A 151 27.27 -33.25 -11.25
N THR A 152 26.88 -32.18 -10.58
CA THR A 152 26.13 -31.04 -11.12
C THR A 152 26.26 -29.92 -10.07
N GLY A 153 26.80 -28.75 -10.42
CA GLY A 153 25.99 -27.73 -11.06
C GLY A 153 25.24 -26.92 -10.01
N PHE A 154 25.93 -25.98 -9.34
CA PHE A 154 25.27 -24.93 -8.56
C PHE A 154 24.62 -23.97 -9.57
N CYS A 155 23.44 -24.32 -10.06
CA CYS A 155 22.69 -23.52 -11.03
C CYS A 155 21.18 -23.64 -10.76
N HIS A 156 20.68 -22.83 -9.81
CA HIS A 156 19.35 -22.20 -9.71
C HIS A 156 19.15 -21.76 -8.26
N SER A 157 18.86 -20.51 -7.89
CA SER A 157 18.31 -19.33 -8.59
C SER A 157 18.85 -18.11 -7.82
N ILE A 158 19.26 -16.97 -8.38
CA ILE A 158 18.65 -16.09 -9.38
C ILE A 158 19.81 -15.47 -10.17
N GLY A 159 19.64 -15.36 -11.48
CA GLY A 159 20.69 -15.02 -12.42
C GLY A 159 21.35 -13.66 -12.19
N ILE A 160 22.63 -13.63 -12.58
CA ILE A 160 23.50 -12.51 -13.02
C ILE A 160 24.89 -12.70 -12.37
N PHE A 161 25.88 -12.98 -13.23
CA PHE A 161 27.32 -13.21 -12.95
C PHE A 161 27.77 -14.57 -12.43
N CYS A 162 27.69 -15.59 -13.29
CA CYS A 162 28.69 -16.65 -13.33
C CYS A 162 29.53 -16.45 -14.60
N PHE A 163 30.51 -15.55 -14.55
CA PHE A 163 31.54 -15.45 -15.58
C PHE A 163 32.91 -15.42 -14.89
N SER A 164 33.57 -16.56 -14.99
CA SER A 164 35.03 -16.71 -15.11
C SER A 164 35.91 -16.03 -14.06
N LEU A 165 36.32 -16.80 -13.05
CA LEU A 165 37.67 -16.68 -12.52
C LEU A 165 38.23 -18.04 -12.11
N PHE A 166 38.36 -18.92 -13.10
CA PHE A 166 39.29 -20.05 -13.05
C PHE A 166 40.56 -19.58 -13.77
N LEU A 167 41.55 -19.10 -13.00
CA LEU A 167 42.98 -19.02 -13.33
C LEU A 167 43.62 -17.94 -12.46
N PHE A 168 44.13 -18.30 -11.29
CA PHE A 168 45.35 -17.73 -10.71
C PHE A 168 45.72 -18.57 -9.49
N LEU A 169 46.68 -19.49 -9.67
CA LEU A 169 47.65 -19.95 -8.67
C LEU A 169 48.41 -21.15 -9.24
N SER A 170 49.36 -20.83 -10.13
CA SER A 170 50.56 -21.63 -10.45
C SER A 170 51.49 -20.72 -11.25
N GLY A 171 52.33 -19.99 -10.53
CA GLY A 171 53.34 -19.04 -10.99
C GLY A 171 54.03 -18.44 -9.78
#